data_AF-A0A0W0Y0K8-F1
#
_entry.id   AF-A0A0W0Y0K8-F1
#
_cell.length_a   1.000
_cell.length_b   1.000
_cell.length_c   1.000
_cell.angle_alpha   90.00
_cell.angle_beta   90.00
_cell.angle_gamma   90.00
#
_symmetry.space_group_name_H-M   'P 1'
#
loop_
_entity.id
_entity.type
_entity.pdbx_description
1 polymer ?
#
loop_
_entity_poly.entity_id
_entity_poly.type
_entity_poly.pdbx_seq_one_letter_code
_entity_poly.pdbx_strand_id
1 'polypeptide(L)'
;MSPARLLSAYRQGIFPWYERGCPILWWSPNPRLILYPQQFKLSRSLKKSLKQPHELKIDSDFKEVIQACATVEARENNTWITKEMQAAYIHLSEMGFAHSFEIWRENRLIGGLYGISIGKAFFGESMFHYEQDASKMAMYYLSQTLLNQHFDFIDCQLPTAHLISLGCTIISRKEFLHRLKEALQHPTLRGSWAKLASSDSTSPFE
;
A
#
# COMPACT_ATOMS: atom_id res chain seq x y z
N MET A 1 16.24 -0.43 12.36
CA MET A 1 14.89 -0.87 12.76
C MET A 1 14.73 -2.32 12.33
N SER A 2 14.35 -3.25 13.22
CA SER A 2 14.29 -4.67 12.87
C SER A 2 12.94 -5.06 12.24
N PRO A 3 12.91 -5.99 11.27
CA PRO A 3 11.67 -6.51 10.67
C PRO A 3 10.71 -7.10 11.71
N ALA A 4 11.23 -7.82 12.71
CA ALA A 4 10.42 -8.40 13.78
C ALA A 4 9.69 -7.33 14.60
N ARG A 5 10.35 -6.19 14.90
CA ARG A 5 9.74 -5.08 15.63
C ARG A 5 8.64 -4.40 14.80
N LEU A 6 8.88 -4.20 13.50
CA LEU A 6 7.87 -3.68 12.59
C LEU A 6 6.62 -4.57 12.59
N LEU A 7 6.79 -5.86 12.32
CA LEU A 7 5.67 -6.80 12.28
C LEU A 7 4.92 -6.90 13.62
N SER A 8 5.62 -6.76 14.74
CA SER A 8 5.00 -6.70 16.07
C SER A 8 4.18 -5.42 16.25
N ALA A 9 4.69 -4.28 15.79
CA ALA A 9 3.98 -3.00 15.86
C ALA A 9 2.71 -3.02 15.01
N TYR A 10 2.78 -3.48 13.75
CA TYR A 10 1.61 -3.54 12.88
C TYR A 10 0.51 -4.44 13.43
N ARG A 11 0.86 -5.59 14.03
CA ARG A 11 -0.11 -6.46 14.72
C ARG A 11 -0.83 -5.79 15.89
N GLN A 12 -0.26 -4.71 16.43
CA GLN A 12 -0.85 -3.91 17.49
C GLN A 12 -1.52 -2.63 16.96
N GLY A 13 -1.60 -2.46 15.63
CA GLY A 13 -2.14 -1.26 15.01
C GLY A 13 -1.24 -0.03 15.10
N ILE A 14 0.07 -0.26 15.21
CA ILE A 14 1.11 0.75 15.40
C ILE A 14 2.03 0.76 14.18
N PHE A 15 2.39 1.95 13.69
CA PHE A 15 3.35 2.12 12.60
C PHE A 15 4.42 3.17 12.97
N PRO A 16 5.65 3.06 12.43
CA PRO A 16 6.67 4.05 12.64
C PRO A 16 6.44 5.26 11.72
N TRP A 17 6.60 6.47 12.24
CA TRP A 17 6.63 7.67 11.40
C TRP A 17 7.44 8.77 12.09
N TYR A 18 8.57 9.14 11.51
CA TYR A 18 9.51 10.10 12.09
C TYR A 18 10.35 10.77 11.01
N GLU A 19 10.89 11.95 11.34
CA GLU A 19 11.77 12.70 10.45
C GLU A 19 13.24 12.31 10.62
N ARG A 20 14.05 12.62 9.62
CA ARG A 20 15.49 12.35 9.68
C ARG A 20 16.12 13.14 10.83
N GLY A 21 16.87 12.45 11.69
CA GLY A 21 17.52 13.05 12.86
C GLY A 21 16.66 13.06 14.13
N CYS A 22 15.39 12.69 14.04
CA CYS A 22 14.53 12.46 15.19
C CYS A 22 14.64 11.00 15.70
N PRO A 23 14.34 10.74 16.98
CA PRO A 23 14.18 9.37 17.47
C PRO A 23 13.01 8.68 16.75
N ILE A 24 13.03 7.34 16.73
CA ILE A 24 11.93 6.56 16.13
C ILE A 24 10.65 6.79 16.94
N LEU A 25 9.65 7.38 16.31
CA LEU A 25 8.30 7.57 16.87
C LEU A 25 7.34 6.53 16.32
N TRP A 26 6.46 6.03 17.18
CA TRP A 26 5.48 4.97 16.89
C TRP A 26 4.07 5.50 17.14
N TRP A 27 3.18 5.32 16.17
CA TRP A 27 1.87 5.97 16.14
C TRP A 27 0.72 4.97 16.09
N SER A 28 -0.36 5.28 16.83
CA SER A 28 -1.66 4.62 16.71
C SER A 28 -2.78 5.66 16.82
N PRO A 29 -3.01 6.45 15.74
CA PRO A 29 -3.92 7.58 15.75
C PRO A 29 -5.37 7.20 16.04
N ASN A 30 -6.10 8.16 16.59
CA ASN A 30 -7.55 8.15 16.69
C ASN A 30 -8.07 9.49 16.15
N PRO A 31 -8.84 9.53 15.06
CA PRO A 31 -9.36 8.39 14.30
C PRO A 31 -8.32 7.70 13.39
N ARG A 32 -8.70 6.59 12.77
CA ARG A 32 -7.91 5.84 11.77
C ARG A 32 -8.62 5.82 10.43
N LEU A 33 -7.88 5.95 9.34
CA LEU A 33 -8.42 5.84 7.98
C LEU A 33 -8.22 4.42 7.44
N ILE A 34 -9.29 3.80 6.94
CA ILE A 34 -9.22 2.50 6.25
C ILE A 34 -9.95 2.54 4.91
N LEU A 35 -9.64 1.62 4.02
CA LEU A 35 -10.42 1.33 2.81
C LEU A 35 -10.84 -0.13 2.82
N TYR A 36 -12.14 -0.39 2.67
CA TYR A 36 -12.61 -1.73 2.37
C TYR A 36 -12.43 -1.98 0.87
N PRO A 37 -11.81 -3.11 0.44
CA PRO A 37 -11.53 -3.36 -0.98
C PRO A 37 -12.73 -3.17 -1.91
N GLN A 38 -13.91 -3.64 -1.49
CA GLN A 38 -15.18 -3.51 -2.21
C GLN A 38 -15.76 -2.08 -2.28
N GLN A 39 -15.25 -1.16 -1.47
CA GLN A 39 -15.71 0.23 -1.41
C GLN A 39 -14.83 1.20 -2.22
N PHE A 40 -13.81 0.69 -2.94
CA PHE A 40 -12.98 1.53 -3.79
C PHE A 40 -13.83 2.31 -4.80
N LYS A 41 -13.73 3.63 -4.76
CA LYS A 41 -14.48 4.53 -5.64
C LYS A 41 -13.70 4.78 -6.93
N LEU A 42 -14.10 4.08 -7.98
CA LEU A 42 -13.54 4.26 -9.31
C LEU A 42 -14.15 5.49 -10.00
N SER A 43 -13.37 6.57 -10.07
CA SER A 43 -13.81 7.80 -10.75
C SER A 43 -13.88 7.61 -12.27
N ARG A 44 -14.67 8.46 -12.94
CA ARG A 44 -14.77 8.46 -14.42
C ARG A 44 -13.42 8.75 -15.10
N SER A 45 -12.59 9.62 -14.52
CA SER A 45 -11.27 9.92 -15.06
C SER A 45 -10.33 8.73 -14.91
N LEU A 46 -10.30 8.10 -13.72
CA LEU A 46 -9.46 6.93 -13.47
C LEU A 46 -9.86 5.75 -14.37
N LYS A 47 -11.16 5.57 -14.62
CA LYS A 47 -11.66 4.59 -15.59
C LYS A 47 -11.15 4.84 -17.02
N LYS A 48 -10.93 6.10 -17.42
CA LYS A 48 -10.30 6.41 -18.72
C LYS A 48 -8.80 6.11 -18.69
N SER A 49 -8.11 6.43 -17.60
CA SER A 49 -6.68 6.16 -17.43
C SER A 49 -6.38 4.65 -17.46
N LEU A 50 -7.22 3.84 -16.82
CA LEU A 50 -7.15 2.36 -16.85
C LEU A 50 -7.39 1.75 -18.24
N LYS A 51 -7.97 2.49 -19.19
CA LYS A 51 -8.14 2.02 -20.58
C LYS A 51 -6.93 2.30 -21.46
N GLN A 52 -6.01 3.16 -21.02
CA GLN A 52 -4.78 3.43 -21.76
C GLN A 52 -3.82 2.26 -21.60
N PRO A 53 -2.93 2.00 -22.59
CA PRO A 53 -1.93 0.95 -22.46
C PRO A 53 -1.04 1.13 -21.23
N HIS A 54 -0.98 0.10 -20.40
CA HIS A 54 -0.11 -0.03 -19.24
C HIS A 54 -0.01 -1.50 -18.85
N GLU A 55 0.98 -1.83 -18.03
CA GLU A 55 1.19 -3.16 -17.48
C GLU A 55 1.21 -3.05 -15.95
N LEU A 56 0.48 -3.94 -15.29
CA LEU A 56 0.58 -4.14 -13.85
C LEU A 56 1.64 -5.20 -13.58
N LYS A 57 2.61 -4.87 -12.72
CA LYS A 57 3.49 -5.85 -12.09
C LYS A 57 3.33 -5.80 -10.59
N ILE A 58 3.47 -6.95 -9.95
CA ILE A 58 3.40 -7.09 -8.48
C ILE A 58 4.69 -7.77 -8.04
N ASP A 59 5.30 -7.26 -6.97
CA ASP A 59 6.54 -7.79 -6.39
C ASP A 59 7.67 -7.99 -7.41
N SER A 60 7.75 -7.14 -8.45
CA SER A 60 8.75 -7.30 -9.51
C SER A 60 10.00 -6.44 -9.26
N ASP A 61 9.82 -5.25 -8.71
CA ASP A 61 10.92 -4.43 -8.19
C ASP A 61 10.50 -3.58 -6.97
N PHE A 62 10.40 -4.24 -5.81
CA PHE A 62 10.06 -3.57 -4.56
C PHE A 62 11.06 -2.45 -4.20
N LYS A 63 12.34 -2.63 -4.54
CA LYS A 63 13.42 -1.69 -4.22
C LYS A 63 13.24 -0.40 -5.02
N GLU A 64 12.93 -0.49 -6.31
CA GLU A 64 12.65 0.67 -7.15
C GLU A 64 11.41 1.42 -6.63
N VAL A 65 10.33 0.71 -6.26
CA VAL A 65 9.11 1.32 -5.73
C VAL A 65 9.34 2.09 -4.44
N ILE A 66 10.03 1.51 -3.46
CA ILE A 66 10.28 2.19 -2.19
C ILE A 66 11.25 3.37 -2.36
N GLN A 67 12.22 3.26 -3.27
CA GLN A 67 13.10 4.36 -3.63
C GLN A 67 12.32 5.50 -4.28
N ALA A 68 11.45 5.21 -5.25
CA ALA A 68 10.59 6.19 -5.91
C ALA A 68 9.64 6.89 -4.92
N CYS A 69 9.07 6.15 -3.97
CA CYS A 69 8.28 6.71 -2.86
C CYS A 69 9.07 7.68 -1.97
N ALA A 70 10.38 7.46 -1.85
CA ALA A 70 11.27 8.29 -1.05
C ALA A 70 11.75 9.56 -1.79
N THR A 71 11.84 9.53 -3.12
CA THR A 71 12.48 10.60 -3.92
C THR A 71 11.53 11.36 -4.84
N VAL A 72 10.23 11.06 -4.87
CA VAL A 72 9.26 11.88 -5.63
C VAL A 72 9.36 13.35 -5.22
N GLU A 73 9.33 14.26 -6.19
CA GLU A 73 9.60 15.71 -6.03
C GLU A 73 8.82 16.35 -4.87
N ALA A 74 7.55 15.97 -4.70
CA ALA A 74 6.70 16.44 -3.60
C ALA A 74 7.23 16.09 -2.18
N ARG A 75 8.25 15.24 -2.07
CA ARG A 75 8.86 14.76 -0.83
C ARG A 75 10.37 14.93 -0.81
N GLU A 76 10.95 15.51 -1.83
CA GLU A 76 12.40 15.70 -1.94
C GLU A 76 12.86 16.53 -0.72
N ASN A 77 13.73 15.93 0.11
CA ASN A 77 14.25 16.42 1.39
C ASN A 77 13.36 16.30 2.66
N ASN A 78 12.08 15.93 2.56
CA ASN A 78 11.16 15.81 3.71
C ASN A 78 10.50 14.42 3.84
N THR A 79 11.14 13.39 3.30
CA THR A 79 10.63 12.02 3.42
C THR A 79 10.99 11.35 4.76
N TRP A 80 10.03 10.66 5.35
CA TRP A 80 10.26 9.75 6.48
C TRP A 80 10.90 8.42 6.04
N ILE A 81 10.92 8.14 4.73
CA ILE A 81 11.45 6.90 4.13
C ILE A 81 12.98 6.99 4.01
N THR A 82 13.65 7.01 5.16
CA THR A 82 15.12 7.03 5.24
C THR A 82 15.75 5.75 4.67
N LYS A 83 17.06 5.74 4.43
CA LYS A 83 17.78 4.53 3.98
C LYS A 83 17.58 3.33 4.94
N GLU A 84 17.49 3.60 6.24
CA GLU A 84 17.22 2.57 7.24
C GLU A 84 15.79 1.99 7.11
N MET A 85 14.80 2.84 6.81
CA MET A 85 13.44 2.38 6.49
C MET A 85 13.45 1.52 5.24
N GLN A 86 14.05 2.02 4.16
CA GLN A 86 14.14 1.28 2.90
C GLN A 86 14.69 -0.12 3.12
N ALA A 87 15.83 -0.25 3.82
CA ALA A 87 16.42 -1.54 4.14
C ALA A 87 15.47 -2.44 4.97
N ALA A 88 14.74 -1.88 5.94
CA ALA A 88 13.82 -2.66 6.77
C ALA A 88 12.61 -3.20 5.97
N TYR A 89 12.01 -2.40 5.09
CA TYR A 89 10.89 -2.84 4.26
C TYR A 89 11.33 -3.75 3.10
N ILE A 90 12.52 -3.53 2.53
CA ILE A 90 13.10 -4.46 1.54
C ILE A 90 13.28 -5.85 2.18
N HIS A 91 13.84 -5.91 3.39
CA HIS A 91 13.95 -7.18 4.11
C HIS A 91 12.57 -7.79 4.41
N LEU A 92 11.55 -6.98 4.73
CA LEU A 92 10.18 -7.49 4.86
C LEU A 92 9.62 -8.04 3.53
N SER A 93 9.99 -7.46 2.40
CA SER A 93 9.61 -7.98 1.07
C SER A 93 10.30 -9.31 0.79
N GLU A 94 11.59 -9.44 1.07
CA GLU A 94 12.35 -10.70 0.97
C GLU A 94 11.77 -11.79 1.88
N MET A 95 11.28 -11.43 3.06
CA MET A 95 10.56 -12.32 3.98
C MET A 95 9.12 -12.64 3.52
N GLY A 96 8.66 -12.05 2.43
CA GLY A 96 7.33 -12.23 1.85
C GLY A 96 6.20 -11.59 2.65
N PHE A 97 6.47 -10.51 3.39
CA PHE A 97 5.45 -9.73 4.11
C PHE A 97 5.13 -8.40 3.44
N ALA A 98 6.06 -7.81 2.71
CA ALA A 98 5.87 -6.53 2.04
C ALA A 98 5.74 -6.71 0.53
N HIS A 99 4.76 -6.01 -0.06
CA HIS A 99 4.38 -6.18 -1.45
C HIS A 99 4.34 -4.84 -2.17
N SER A 100 4.77 -4.84 -3.43
CA SER A 100 4.73 -3.68 -4.33
C SER A 100 3.72 -3.88 -5.45
N PHE A 101 3.02 -2.80 -5.81
CA PHE A 101 2.17 -2.73 -7.00
C PHE A 101 2.75 -1.65 -7.91
N GLU A 102 3.07 -2.04 -9.14
CA GLU A 102 3.86 -1.25 -10.07
C GLU A 102 3.09 -1.08 -11.37
N ILE A 103 2.96 0.17 -11.83
CA ILE A 103 2.33 0.51 -13.09
C ILE A 103 3.42 0.88 -14.07
N TRP A 104 3.49 0.12 -15.15
CA TRP A 104 4.49 0.27 -16.20
C TRP A 104 3.84 0.76 -17.49
N ARG A 105 4.54 1.58 -18.26
CA ARG A 105 4.17 1.93 -19.63
C ARG A 105 5.43 1.98 -20.47
N GLU A 106 5.45 1.28 -21.60
CA GLU A 106 6.61 1.23 -22.49
C GLU A 106 7.92 0.89 -21.74
N ASN A 107 7.86 -0.11 -20.85
CA ASN A 107 8.96 -0.53 -19.98
C ASN A 107 9.48 0.52 -19.00
N ARG A 108 8.73 1.59 -18.74
CA ARG A 108 9.03 2.61 -17.71
C ARG A 108 8.08 2.49 -16.53
N LEU A 109 8.61 2.54 -15.31
CA LEU A 109 7.81 2.61 -14.10
C LEU A 109 7.18 4.01 -14.01
N ILE A 110 5.86 4.11 -14.11
CA ILE A 110 5.14 5.39 -14.13
C ILE A 110 4.42 5.71 -12.82
N GLY A 111 4.33 4.74 -11.92
CA GLY A 111 3.78 4.91 -10.58
C GLY A 111 3.63 3.59 -9.85
N GLY A 112 3.29 3.66 -8.58
CA GLY A 112 3.15 2.46 -7.77
C GLY A 112 2.88 2.75 -6.31
N LEU A 113 2.77 1.68 -5.53
CA LEU A 113 2.65 1.71 -4.09
C LEU A 113 3.30 0.48 -3.46
N TYR A 114 3.56 0.55 -2.16
CA TYR A 114 3.94 -0.62 -1.39
C TYR A 114 3.22 -0.66 -0.05
N GLY A 115 3.14 -1.86 0.52
CA GLY A 115 2.55 -2.08 1.83
C GLY A 115 2.89 -3.44 2.42
N ILE A 116 2.31 -3.75 3.58
CA ILE A 116 2.58 -4.99 4.33
C ILE A 116 1.29 -5.81 4.47
N SER A 117 1.38 -7.11 4.19
CA SER A 117 0.32 -8.08 4.49
C SER A 117 0.50 -8.70 5.87
N ILE A 118 -0.53 -8.63 6.72
CA ILE A 118 -0.58 -9.37 7.99
C ILE A 118 -2.02 -9.84 8.24
N GLY A 119 -2.21 -11.16 8.32
CA GLY A 119 -3.54 -11.76 8.32
C GLY A 119 -4.31 -11.36 7.05
N LYS A 120 -5.56 -10.93 7.23
CA LYS A 120 -6.40 -10.33 6.17
C LYS A 120 -6.46 -8.80 6.21
N ALA A 121 -5.45 -8.15 6.80
CA ALA A 121 -5.26 -6.71 6.73
C ALA A 121 -4.04 -6.35 5.86
N PHE A 122 -4.16 -5.32 5.05
CA PHE A 122 -3.07 -4.76 4.27
C PHE A 122 -2.73 -3.34 4.75
N PHE A 123 -1.48 -3.07 5.09
CA PHE A 123 -1.04 -1.77 5.57
C PHE A 123 -0.38 -1.01 4.41
N GLY A 124 -1.07 -0.02 3.84
CA GLY A 124 -0.54 0.77 2.73
C GLY A 124 0.46 1.81 3.24
N GLU A 125 1.73 1.72 2.86
CA GLU A 125 2.79 2.56 3.44
C GLU A 125 3.03 3.84 2.64
N SER A 126 3.15 3.69 1.33
CA SER A 126 3.31 4.82 0.45
C SER A 126 2.98 4.50 -0.98
N MET A 127 2.75 5.57 -1.73
CA MET A 127 2.51 5.54 -3.16
C MET A 127 3.21 6.72 -3.81
N PHE A 128 3.55 6.57 -5.09
CA PHE A 128 4.16 7.60 -5.92
C PHE A 128 3.58 7.53 -7.34
N HIS A 129 3.75 8.60 -8.08
CA HIS A 129 3.46 8.63 -9.51
C HIS A 129 4.41 9.59 -10.20
N TYR A 130 4.83 9.23 -11.41
CA TYR A 130 5.49 10.11 -12.38
C TYR A 130 4.54 10.54 -13.49
N GLU A 131 3.46 9.78 -13.70
CA GLU A 131 2.38 10.14 -14.61
C GLU A 131 1.04 10.28 -13.88
N GLN A 132 0.16 11.09 -14.44
CA GLN A 132 -1.17 11.32 -13.88
C GLN A 132 -1.93 10.01 -13.67
N ASP A 133 -2.59 9.90 -12.52
CA ASP A 133 -3.39 8.74 -12.08
C ASP A 133 -2.64 7.41 -11.85
N ALA A 134 -1.34 7.31 -12.11
CA ALA A 134 -0.62 6.03 -11.98
C ALA A 134 -0.67 5.45 -10.54
N SER A 135 -0.55 6.28 -9.49
CA SER A 135 -0.72 5.83 -8.10
C SER A 135 -2.15 5.36 -7.80
N LYS A 136 -3.16 5.99 -8.41
CA LYS A 136 -4.57 5.61 -8.26
C LYS A 136 -4.87 4.30 -9.00
N MET A 137 -4.22 4.07 -10.14
CA MET A 137 -4.27 2.78 -10.85
C MET A 137 -3.68 1.68 -9.98
N ALA A 138 -2.50 1.91 -9.36
CA ALA A 138 -1.92 0.98 -8.40
C ALA A 138 -2.87 0.69 -7.22
N MET A 139 -3.52 1.72 -6.67
CA MET A 139 -4.51 1.56 -5.59
C MET A 139 -5.76 0.79 -6.04
N TYR A 140 -6.20 0.98 -7.28
CA TYR A 140 -7.29 0.20 -7.87
C TYR A 140 -6.92 -1.29 -7.96
N TYR A 141 -5.76 -1.61 -8.53
CA TYR A 141 -5.29 -3.00 -8.66
C TYR A 141 -5.02 -3.66 -7.31
N LEU A 142 -4.47 -2.92 -6.34
CA LEU A 142 -4.38 -3.38 -4.96
C LEU A 142 -5.77 -3.73 -4.43
N SER A 143 -6.75 -2.84 -4.57
CA SER A 143 -8.11 -3.07 -4.07
C SER A 143 -8.76 -4.28 -4.73
N GLN A 144 -8.60 -4.48 -6.04
CA GLN A 144 -9.12 -5.68 -6.73
C GLN A 144 -8.41 -6.96 -6.26
N THR A 145 -7.09 -6.94 -6.16
CA THR A 145 -6.29 -8.08 -5.70
C THR A 145 -6.70 -8.49 -4.28
N LEU A 146 -6.81 -7.52 -3.37
CA LEU A 146 -7.19 -7.77 -1.99
C LEU A 146 -8.65 -8.23 -1.85
N LEU A 147 -9.56 -7.72 -2.69
CA LEU A 147 -10.94 -8.21 -2.77
C LEU A 147 -10.98 -9.69 -3.17
N ASN A 148 -10.27 -10.06 -4.23
CA ASN A 148 -10.19 -11.44 -4.73
C ASN A 148 -9.49 -12.38 -3.74
N GLN A 149 -8.57 -11.84 -2.93
CA GLN A 149 -7.90 -12.58 -1.86
C GLN A 149 -8.64 -12.50 -0.52
N HIS A 150 -9.88 -11.97 -0.49
CA HIS A 150 -10.72 -11.88 0.71
C HIS A 150 -10.03 -11.17 1.89
N PHE A 151 -9.34 -10.07 1.64
CA PHE A 151 -8.85 -9.18 2.69
C PHE A 151 -10.00 -8.33 3.24
N ASP A 152 -9.96 -8.05 4.53
CA ASP A 152 -11.00 -7.31 5.23
C ASP A 152 -10.88 -5.81 4.96
N PHE A 153 -9.66 -5.27 5.03
CA PHE A 153 -9.41 -3.84 4.84
C PHE A 153 -7.96 -3.52 4.47
N ILE A 154 -7.79 -2.33 3.91
CA ILE A 154 -6.52 -1.64 3.73
C ILE A 154 -6.43 -0.54 4.80
N ASP A 155 -5.39 -0.55 5.61
CA ASP A 155 -5.06 0.55 6.51
C ASP A 155 -4.36 1.66 5.74
N CYS A 156 -4.96 2.85 5.77
CA CYS A 156 -4.47 4.05 5.11
C CYS A 156 -3.98 5.10 6.12
N GLN A 157 -3.82 4.70 7.39
CA GLN A 157 -3.35 5.48 8.53
C GLN A 157 -4.13 6.77 8.77
N LEU A 158 -3.77 7.86 8.09
CA LEU A 158 -4.25 9.21 8.34
C LEU A 158 -5.18 9.71 7.23
N PRO A 159 -6.24 10.46 7.60
CA PRO A 159 -7.18 11.00 6.64
C PRO A 159 -6.51 12.03 5.72
N THR A 160 -6.67 11.87 4.42
CA THR A 160 -6.39 12.90 3.41
C THR A 160 -7.58 13.04 2.47
N ALA A 161 -7.81 14.25 1.95
CA ALA A 161 -8.89 14.47 0.98
C ALA A 161 -8.77 13.56 -0.25
N HIS A 162 -7.53 13.30 -0.68
CA HIS A 162 -7.22 12.38 -1.76
C HIS A 162 -7.73 10.95 -1.47
N LEU A 163 -7.37 10.36 -0.32
CA LEU A 163 -7.76 9.00 0.02
C LEU A 163 -9.26 8.86 0.29
N ILE A 164 -9.90 9.87 0.88
CA ILE A 164 -11.37 9.91 1.07
C ILE A 164 -12.08 9.88 -0.29
N SER A 165 -11.54 10.58 -1.30
CA SER A 165 -12.11 10.55 -2.66
C SER A 165 -12.07 9.16 -3.31
N LEU A 166 -11.14 8.29 -2.88
CA LEU A 166 -11.00 6.90 -3.34
C LEU A 166 -11.90 5.91 -2.58
N GLY A 167 -12.74 6.38 -1.64
CA GLY A 167 -13.66 5.54 -0.88
C GLY A 167 -13.18 5.17 0.52
N CYS A 168 -12.07 5.74 0.99
CA CYS A 168 -11.62 5.50 2.36
C CYS A 168 -12.63 6.05 3.37
N THR A 169 -12.78 5.32 4.48
CA THR A 169 -13.68 5.63 5.58
C THR A 169 -12.86 5.88 6.86
N ILE A 170 -13.26 6.90 7.60
CA ILE A 170 -12.68 7.24 8.90
C ILE A 170 -13.41 6.42 9.98
N ILE A 171 -12.67 5.69 10.80
CA ILE A 171 -13.19 4.91 11.92
C ILE A 171 -12.47 5.27 13.22
N SER A 172 -13.08 4.97 14.38
CA SER A 172 -12.39 5.13 15.65
C SER A 172 -11.22 4.14 15.77
N ARG A 173 -10.19 4.48 16.56
CA ARG A 173 -9.10 3.54 16.86
C ARG A 173 -9.62 2.24 17.49
N LYS A 174 -10.65 2.32 18.33
CA LYS A 174 -11.27 1.15 18.97
C LYS A 174 -11.83 0.18 17.92
N GLU A 175 -12.56 0.71 16.95
CA GLU A 175 -13.11 -0.07 15.83
C GLU A 175 -11.99 -0.65 14.96
N PHE A 176 -10.95 0.13 14.66
CA PHE A 176 -9.80 -0.35 13.91
C PHE A 176 -9.11 -1.53 14.59
N LEU A 177 -8.83 -1.42 15.89
CA LEU A 177 -8.18 -2.49 16.64
C LEU A 177 -9.05 -3.75 16.76
N HIS A 178 -10.37 -3.58 16.81
CA HIS A 178 -11.31 -4.70 16.77
C HIS A 178 -11.21 -5.46 15.44
N ARG A 179 -11.31 -4.74 14.32
CA ARG A 179 -11.16 -5.32 12.97
C ARG A 179 -9.81 -5.93 12.73
N LEU A 180 -8.75 -5.28 13.18
CA LEU A 180 -7.40 -5.83 13.08
C LEU A 180 -7.29 -7.15 13.85
N LYS A 181 -7.86 -7.23 15.06
CA LYS A 181 -7.87 -8.48 15.83
C LYS A 181 -8.60 -9.61 15.08
N GLU A 182 -9.68 -9.31 14.37
CA GLU A 182 -10.40 -10.28 13.52
C GLU A 182 -9.55 -10.70 12.31
N ALA A 183 -9.02 -9.73 11.55
CA ALA A 183 -8.17 -9.99 10.39
C ALA A 183 -6.94 -10.85 10.73
N LEU A 184 -6.38 -10.68 11.94
CA LEU A 184 -5.22 -11.44 12.43
C LEU A 184 -5.54 -12.89 12.82
N GLN A 185 -6.81 -13.30 12.88
CA GLN A 185 -7.18 -14.71 13.09
C GLN A 185 -6.97 -15.55 11.84
N HIS A 186 -6.81 -14.91 10.68
CA HIS A 186 -6.54 -15.55 9.41
C HIS A 186 -5.04 -15.63 9.12
N PRO A 187 -4.58 -16.63 8.34
CA PRO A 187 -3.17 -16.72 7.96
C PRO A 187 -2.75 -15.52 7.10
N THR A 188 -1.55 -15.00 7.36
CA THR A 188 -0.93 -14.00 6.48
C THR A 188 -0.66 -14.62 5.11
N LEU A 189 -1.08 -13.94 4.04
CA LEU A 189 -0.70 -14.29 2.68
C LEU A 189 0.74 -13.86 2.42
N ARG A 190 1.68 -14.81 2.53
CA ARG A 190 3.12 -14.55 2.39
C ARG A 190 3.68 -15.03 1.05
N GLY A 191 4.91 -14.59 0.76
CA GLY A 191 5.68 -14.97 -0.42
C GLY A 191 5.51 -13.97 -1.56
N SER A 192 5.95 -14.31 -2.76
CA SER A 192 5.79 -13.42 -3.92
C SER A 192 4.34 -13.43 -4.41
N TRP A 193 3.78 -12.24 -4.59
CA TRP A 193 2.45 -12.01 -5.18
C TRP A 193 2.50 -11.79 -6.70
N ALA A 194 3.65 -11.98 -7.36
CA ALA A 194 3.81 -11.71 -8.80
C ALA A 194 2.78 -12.43 -9.69
N LYS A 195 2.36 -13.64 -9.30
CA LYS A 195 1.35 -14.42 -10.03
C LYS A 195 -0.09 -13.90 -9.85
N LEU A 196 -0.34 -13.03 -8.87
CA LEU A 196 -1.65 -12.41 -8.66
C LEU A 196 -1.95 -11.32 -9.71
N ALA A 197 -0.93 -10.82 -10.41
CA ALA A 197 -1.12 -9.87 -11.52
C ALA A 197 -1.78 -10.52 -12.74
N SER A 198 -1.65 -11.84 -12.88
CA SER A 198 -2.00 -12.58 -14.11
C SER A 198 -3.47 -12.96 -14.20
N SER A 199 -4.25 -12.87 -13.12
CA SER A 199 -5.64 -13.35 -13.11
C SER A 199 -6.65 -12.38 -13.73
N ASP A 200 -6.31 -11.09 -13.93
CA ASP A 200 -7.25 -10.06 -14.42
C ASP A 200 -6.55 -8.97 -15.29
N SER A 201 -5.54 -9.34 -16.09
CA SER A 201 -4.81 -8.36 -16.92
C SER A 201 -5.53 -7.91 -18.20
N THR A 202 -6.72 -8.46 -18.49
CA THR A 202 -7.62 -7.91 -19.50
C THR A 202 -8.36 -6.72 -18.92
N SER A 203 -8.36 -5.59 -19.64
CA SER A 203 -9.11 -4.37 -19.30
C SER A 203 -10.46 -4.73 -18.61
N PRO A 204 -10.74 -4.25 -17.39
CA PRO A 204 -11.96 -4.60 -16.64
C PRO A 204 -13.25 -4.00 -17.26
N PHE A 205 -13.18 -3.56 -18.51
CA PHE A 205 -14.20 -2.83 -19.25
C PHE A 205 -14.37 -3.32 -20.69
N GLU A 206 -14.08 -4.59 -20.98
CA GLU A 206 -14.68 -5.25 -22.14
C GLU A 206 -16.21 -5.25 -22.04
#